data_AF-A0A1Y6MQZ4-F1
#
_entry.id   AF-A0A1Y6MQZ4-F1
#
_cell.length_a   1.000
_cell.length_b   1.000
_cell.length_c   1.000
_cell.angle_alpha   90.00
_cell.angle_beta   90.00
_cell.angle_gamma   90.00
#
_symmetry.space_group_name_H-M   'P 1'
#
loop_
_entity.id
_entity.type
_entity.pdbx_description
1 polymer ?
#
loop_
_entity_poly.entity_id
_entity_poly.type
_entity_poly.pdbx_seq_one_letter_code
_entity_poly.pdbx_strand_id
1 'polypeptide(L)' 'MKELRVQHRGDPIRAFFAFDPLRQAIVLCAGNKGGNEKRFYKQMIPIADFEFAKHLEELEK' A
#
# COMPACT_ATOMS: atom_id res chain seq x y z
N MET A 1 -1.42 -4.98 7.48
CA MET A 1 -0.77 -4.33 6.32
C MET A 1 0.73 -4.17 6.60
N LYS A 2 1.57 -4.28 5.56
CA LYS A 2 3.03 -4.07 5.61
C LYS A 2 3.46 -3.09 4.52
N GLU A 3 4.66 -2.53 4.66
CA GLU A 3 5.29 -1.63 3.69
C GLU A 3 6.48 -2.32 3.03
N LEU A 4 6.54 -2.33 1.70
CA LEU A 4 7.72 -2.63 0.91
C LEU A 4 8.47 -1.32 0.63
N ARG A 5 9.77 -1.31 0.91
CA ARG A 5 10.65 -0.17 0.69
C ARG A 5 11.50 -0.41 -0.55
N VAL A 6 11.20 0.33 -1.60
CA VAL A 6 11.91 0.24 -2.87
C VAL A 6 12.72 1.51 -3.08
N GLN A 7 14.00 1.35 -3.42
CA GLN A 7 14.85 2.45 -3.85
C GLN A 7 15.03 2.34 -5.36
N HIS A 8 14.56 3.32 -6.11
CA HIS A 8 14.68 3.32 -7.57
C HIS A 8 15.24 4.64 -8.06
N ARG A 9 16.46 4.63 -8.62
CA ARG A 9 17.09 5.82 -9.24
C ARG A 9 17.14 7.07 -8.34
N GLY A 10 17.22 6.89 -7.01
CA GLY A 10 17.19 7.98 -6.05
C GLY A 10 15.82 8.25 -5.42
N ASP A 11 14.75 7.73 -6.02
CA ASP A 11 13.39 7.86 -5.52
C ASP A 11 13.05 6.79 -4.47
N PRO A 12 12.67 7.18 -3.24
CA PRO A 12 12.23 6.26 -2.21
C PRO A 12 10.76 5.90 -2.42
N ILE A 13 10.50 4.87 -3.22
CA ILE A 13 9.16 4.34 -3.44
C ILE A 13 8.75 3.48 -2.23
N ARG A 14 7.51 3.65 -1.77
CA ARG A 14 6.89 2.83 -0.72
C ARG A 14 5.63 2.22 -1.28
N ALA A 15 5.55 0.90 -1.23
CA ALA A 15 4.36 0.14 -1.62
C ALA A 15 3.74 -0.51 -0.38
N PHE A 16 2.43 -0.35 -0.20
CA PHE A 16 1.68 -0.99 0.86
C PHE A 16 1.11 -2.29 0.33
N PHE A 17 1.25 -3.36 1.12
CA PHE A 17 0.76 -4.67 0.74
C PHE A 17 0.17 -5.41 1.94
N ALA A 18 -0.70 -6.37 1.66
CA ALA A 18 -1.28 -7.26 2.64
C ALA A 18 -1.34 -8.70 2.09
N PHE A 19 -1.55 -9.65 2.98
CA PHE A 19 -1.97 -10.99 2.59
C PHE A 19 -3.47 -11.09 2.82
N ASP A 20 -4.19 -11.58 1.82
CA ASP A 20 -5.62 -11.87 1.94
C ASP A 20 -5.86 -13.24 2.64
N PRO A 21 -7.12 -13.61 2.93
CA PRO A 21 -7.46 -14.90 3.54
C PRO A 21 -7.01 -16.12 2.71
N LEU A 22 -6.83 -15.96 1.40
CA LEU A 22 -6.34 -16.99 0.48
C LEU A 22 -4.80 -17.05 0.44
N ARG A 23 -4.12 -16.29 1.31
CA ARG A 23 -2.66 -16.20 1.43
C ARG A 23 -1.99 -15.62 0.19
N GLN A 24 -2.72 -14.83 -0.60
CA GLN A 24 -2.16 -14.12 -1.74
C GLN A 24 -1.61 -12.76 -1.30
N ALA A 25 -0.41 -12.42 -1.75
CA ALA A 25 0.16 -11.10 -1.53
C ALA A 25 -0.46 -10.11 -2.52
N ILE A 26 -1.12 -9.09 -2.00
CA ILE A 26 -1.76 -8.03 -2.80
C ILE A 26 -1.09 -6.70 -2.53
N VAL A 27 -0.74 -5.97 -3.59
CA VAL A 27 -0.24 -4.60 -3.49
C VAL A 27 -1.43 -3.67 -3.55
N LEU A 28 -1.61 -2.87 -2.51
CA LEU A 28 -2.77 -2.01 -2.30
C LEU A 28 -2.56 -0.64 -2.94
N CYS A 29 -1.39 -0.04 -2.70
CA CYS A 29 -1.00 1.22 -3.31
C CYS A 29 0.50 1.41 -3.24
N ALA A 30 1.05 2.27 -4.09
CA ALA A 30 2.46 2.66 -4.06
C ALA A 30 2.65 4.12 -4.40
N GLY A 31 3.66 4.75 -3.82
CA GLY A 31 3.96 6.16 -4.07
C GLY A 31 5.41 6.50 -3.77
N ASN A 32 5.87 7.61 -4.34
CA ASN A 32 7.17 8.18 -4.02
C ASN A 32 7.08 8.98 -2.71
N LYS A 33 7.88 8.60 -1.71
CA LYS A 33 7.92 9.29 -0.41
C LYS A 33 8.75 10.60 -0.47
N GLY A 34 9.58 10.76 -1.50
CA GLY A 34 10.49 11.89 -1.66
C GLY A 34 9.77 13.24 -1.62
N GLY A 35 10.30 14.19 -0.85
CA GLY A 35 9.83 15.58 -0.80
C GLY A 35 8.65 15.88 0.14
N ASN A 36 7.91 14.89 0.64
CA ASN A 36 6.73 15.15 1.50
C ASN A 36 6.44 14.04 2.54
N GLU A 37 7.47 13.64 3.28
CA GLU A 37 7.42 12.47 4.18
C GLU A 37 6.28 12.50 5.21
N LYS A 38 5.97 13.67 5.79
CA LYS A 38 4.91 13.83 6.80
C LYS A 38 3.50 13.64 6.21
N ARG A 39 3.26 14.10 4.98
CA ARG A 39 1.94 14.01 4.33
C ARG A 39 1.74 12.65 3.67
N PHE A 40 2.83 12.01 3.24
CA PHE A 40 2.82 10.73 2.56
C PHE A 40 2.01 9.68 3.32
N TYR A 41 2.37 9.37 4.57
CA TYR A 41 1.65 8.33 5.34
C TYR A 41 0.21 8.73 5.66
N LYS A 42 -0.05 10.02 5.90
CA LYS A 42 -1.41 10.52 6.17
C LYS A 42 -2.34 10.31 4.98
N GLN A 43 -1.81 10.30 3.76
CA GLN A 43 -2.58 10.06 2.53
C GLN A 43 -2.61 8.59 2.14
N MET A 44 -1.47 7.90 2.20
CA MET A 44 -1.34 6.54 1.69
C MET A 44 -2.00 5.49 2.58
N ILE A 45 -1.99 5.66 3.90
CA ILE A 45 -2.62 4.69 4.83
C ILE A 45 -4.13 4.58 4.57
N PRO A 46 -4.92 5.68 4.54
CA PRO A 46 -6.35 5.60 4.23
C PRO A 46 -6.65 4.97 2.86
N ILE A 47 -5.82 5.25 1.85
CA ILE A 47 -5.97 4.66 0.51
C ILE A 47 -5.75 3.14 0.59
N ALA A 48 -4.67 2.70 1.25
CA ALA A 48 -4.38 1.28 1.37
C ALA A 48 -5.45 0.53 2.17
N ASP A 49 -5.98 1.12 3.24
CA ASP A 49 -7.06 0.54 4.03
C ASP A 49 -8.35 0.41 3.21
N PHE A 50 -8.69 1.43 2.41
CA PHE A 50 -9.84 1.39 1.50
C PHE A 50 -9.70 0.30 0.43
N GLU A 51 -8.56 0.24 -0.25
CA GLU A 51 -8.30 -0.79 -1.27
C GLU A 51 -8.32 -2.20 -0.66
N PHE A 52 -7.85 -2.36 0.58
CA PHE A 52 -7.90 -3.66 1.25
C PHE A 52 -9.33 -4.07 1.62
N ALA A 53 -10.13 -3.16 2.18
CA ALA A 53 -11.53 -3.43 2.48
C ALA A 53 -12.31 -3.83 1.21
N LYS A 54 -12.10 -3.09 0.13
CA LYS A 54 -12.70 -3.39 -1.17
C LYS A 54 -12.29 -4.76 -1.71
N HIS A 55 -11.00 -5.13 -1.62
CA HIS A 55 -10.54 -6.46 -2.02
C HIS A 55 -11.22 -7.58 -1.22
N LEU A 56 -11.41 -7.39 0.08
CA LEU A 56 -12.12 -8.36 0.92
C LEU A 56 -13.59 -8.50 0.54
N GLU A 57 -14.29 -7.38 0.26
CA GLU A 57 -15.68 -7.41 -0.23
C GLU A 57 -15.81 -8.12 -1.58
N GLU A 58 -14.81 -8.03 -2.45
CA GLU A 58 -14.78 -8.74 -3.73
C GLU A 58 -14.52 -10.25 -3.55
N LEU A 59 -13.77 -10.66 -2.52
CA LEU A 59 -13.54 -12.07 -2.21
C LEU A 59 -14.74 -12.77 -1.53
N GLU A 60 -15.62 -12.02 -0.88
CA GLU A 60 -16.82 -12.56 -0.23
C GLU A 60 -18.00 -12.77 -1.21
N LYS A 61 -17.87 -12.33 -2.47
CA LYS A 61 -18.85 -12.55 -3.54
C LYS A 61 -18.64 -13.88 -4.25
#